data_AF-A0A7J3HPC1-F1
#
_entry.id   AF-A0A7J3HPC1-F1
#
_cell.length_a   1.000
_cell.length_b   1.000
_cell.length_c   1.000
_cell.angle_alpha   90.00
_cell.angle_beta   90.00
_cell.angle_gamma   90.00
#
_symmetry.space_group_name_H-M   'P 1'
#
loop_
_entity.id
_entity.type
_entity.pdbx_description
1 polymer ?
#
loop_
_entity_poly.entity_id
_entity_poly.type
_entity_poly.pdbx_seq_one_letter_code
_entity_poly.pdbx_strand_id
1 'polypeptide(L)'
;MEMEDAKRGFIAHLITYILVNAMLVVINLVYTREVIWFFFPLIGWGIVLIFHYIGATYWLRRELLDKEAKAEYRARMAKRKT
;
A
#
# COMPACT_ATOMS: atom_id res chain seq x y z
N MET A 1 17.98 -3.74 -8.66
CA MET A 1 18.08 -3.91 -7.20
C MET A 1 16.83 -3.37 -6.51
N GLU A 2 16.51 -2.08 -6.56
CA GLU A 2 15.34 -1.52 -5.81
C GLU A 2 13.96 -2.08 -6.20
N MET A 3 13.75 -2.48 -7.47
CA MET A 3 12.49 -3.09 -7.92
C MET A 3 12.26 -4.52 -7.40
N GLU A 4 13.32 -5.25 -7.03
CA GLU A 4 13.20 -6.60 -6.47
C GLU A 4 12.82 -6.57 -5.00
N ASP A 5 13.33 -5.61 -4.24
CA ASP A 5 13.04 -5.47 -2.80
C ASP A 5 11.60 -5.01 -2.57
N ALA A 6 11.10 -4.09 -3.41
CA ALA A 6 9.69 -3.69 -3.39
C ALA A 6 8.73 -4.85 -3.67
N LYS A 7 9.06 -5.73 -4.63
CA LYS A 7 8.28 -6.94 -4.93
C LYS A 7 8.31 -7.94 -3.76
N ARG A 8 9.47 -8.15 -3.14
CA ARG A 8 9.62 -9.05 -1.99
C ARG A 8 8.81 -8.57 -0.79
N GLY A 9 8.82 -7.27 -0.49
CA GLY A 9 8.03 -6.68 0.59
C GLY A 9 6.52 -6.84 0.38
N PHE A 10 6.05 -6.67 -0.86
CA PHE A 10 4.64 -6.88 -1.22
C PHE A 10 4.23 -8.35 -1.11
N ILE A 11 5.06 -9.28 -1.60
CA ILE A 11 4.78 -10.72 -1.50
C ILE A 11 4.74 -11.17 -0.05
N ALA A 12 5.65 -10.69 0.81
CA ALA A 12 5.63 -11.00 2.22
C ALA A 12 4.31 -10.55 2.88
N HIS A 13 3.85 -9.32 2.61
CA HIS A 13 2.57 -8.82 3.11
C HIS A 13 1.38 -9.65 2.60
N LEU A 14 1.40 -10.04 1.32
CA LEU A 14 0.36 -10.87 0.74
C LEU A 14 0.30 -12.26 1.40
N ILE A 15 1.45 -12.89 1.64
CA ILE A 15 1.54 -14.19 2.32
C ILE A 15 1.03 -14.07 3.76
N THR A 16 1.46 -13.05 4.50
CA THR A 16 0.98 -12.81 5.87
C THR A 16 -0.53 -12.57 5.89
N TYR A 17 -1.07 -11.78 4.95
CA TYR A 17 -2.50 -11.55 4.84
C TYR A 17 -3.27 -12.85 4.61
N ILE A 18 -2.82 -13.70 3.68
CA ILE A 18 -3.47 -14.98 3.39
C ILE A 18 -3.40 -15.92 4.59
N LEU A 19 -2.23 -16.06 5.23
CA LEU A 19 -2.04 -16.95 6.39
C LEU A 19 -2.90 -16.53 7.59
N VAL A 20 -2.92 -15.24 7.91
CA VAL A 20 -3.73 -14.72 9.03
C VAL A 20 -5.22 -14.93 8.75
N ASN A 21 -5.69 -14.61 7.55
CA ASN A 21 -7.11 -14.81 7.20
C ASN A 21 -7.48 -16.30 7.19
N ALA A 22 -6.63 -17.18 6.68
CA ALA A 22 -6.85 -18.62 6.72
C ALA A 22 -6.94 -19.15 8.17
N MET A 23 -6.04 -18.68 9.04
CA MET A 23 -6.07 -19.02 10.47
C MET A 23 -7.37 -18.54 11.14
N LEU A 24 -7.81 -17.31 10.85
CA LEU A 24 -9.05 -16.76 11.40
C LEU A 24 -10.29 -17.50 10.91
N VAL A 25 -10.32 -17.91 9.65
CA VAL A 25 -11.37 -18.79 9.10
C VAL A 25 -11.41 -20.12 9.85
N VAL A 26 -10.25 -20.76 10.05
CA VAL A 26 -10.18 -22.03 10.80
C VAL A 26 -10.67 -21.85 12.24
N ILE A 27 -10.22 -20.80 12.94
CA ILE A 27 -10.68 -20.51 14.31
C ILE A 27 -12.19 -20.29 14.35
N ASN A 28 -12.74 -19.54 13.40
CA ASN A 28 -14.17 -19.29 13.33
C ASN A 28 -14.97 -20.59 13.13
N LEU A 29 -14.55 -21.44 12.19
CA LEU A 29 -15.22 -22.71 11.91
C LEU A 29 -15.06 -23.74 13.03
N VAL A 30 -13.96 -23.70 13.79
CA VAL A 30 -13.71 -24.63 14.91
C VAL A 30 -14.41 -24.20 16.18
N TYR A 31 -14.31 -22.92 16.56
CA TYR A 31 -14.73 -22.44 17.88
C TYR A 31 -16.08 -21.71 17.89
N THR A 32 -16.50 -21.11 16.78
CA THR A 32 -17.69 -20.24 16.75
C THR A 32 -18.45 -20.38 15.43
N ARG A 33 -18.88 -21.61 15.14
CA ARG A 33 -19.50 -21.98 13.86
C ARG A 33 -20.85 -21.30 13.61
N GLU A 34 -21.53 -20.86 14.68
CA GLU A 34 -22.82 -20.15 14.63
C GLU A 34 -22.68 -18.66 14.33
N VAL A 35 -21.48 -18.07 14.52
CA VAL A 35 -21.22 -16.64 14.35
C VAL A 35 -20.03 -16.46 13.42
N ILE A 36 -20.29 -16.08 12.18
CA ILE A 36 -19.26 -15.89 11.15
C ILE A 36 -18.57 -14.52 11.33
N TRP A 37 -17.62 -14.44 12.27
CA TRP A 37 -16.92 -13.20 12.59
C TRP A 37 -15.67 -12.95 11.75
N PHE A 38 -15.16 -13.95 11.01
CA PHE A 38 -13.92 -13.80 10.23
C PHE A 38 -14.03 -12.74 9.10
N PHE A 39 -15.23 -12.39 8.66
CA PHE A 39 -15.45 -11.34 7.66
C PHE A 39 -15.01 -9.95 8.13
N PHE A 40 -15.16 -9.64 9.42
CA PHE A 40 -14.79 -8.33 9.97
C PHE A 40 -13.29 -8.04 9.85
N PRO A 41 -12.36 -8.92 10.29
CA PRO A 41 -10.94 -8.70 10.06
C PRO A 41 -10.57 -8.77 8.57
N LEU A 42 -11.22 -9.62 7.78
CA LEU A 42 -10.93 -9.75 6.34
C LEU A 42 -11.24 -8.46 5.57
N ILE A 43 -12.43 -7.89 5.79
CA ILE A 43 -12.86 -6.62 5.16
C ILE A 43 -12.14 -5.43 5.81
N GLY A 44 -12.06 -5.38 7.14
CA GLY A 44 -11.44 -4.28 7.86
C GLY A 44 -9.97 -4.08 7.50
N TRP A 45 -9.18 -5.16 7.45
CA TRP A 45 -7.77 -5.09 7.08
C TRP A 45 -7.58 -4.91 5.57
N GLY A 46 -8.47 -5.48 4.74
CA GLY A 46 -8.46 -5.27 3.30
C GLY A 46 -8.65 -3.79 2.92
N ILE A 47 -9.55 -3.09 3.61
CA ILE A 47 -9.79 -1.66 3.40
C ILE A 47 -8.56 -0.83 3.76
N VAL A 48 -7.92 -1.10 4.91
CA VAL A 48 -6.72 -0.37 5.35
C VAL A 48 -5.57 -0.54 4.34
N LEU A 49 -5.38 -1.74 3.78
CA LEU A 49 -4.38 -2.01 2.73
C LEU A 49 -4.64 -1.19 1.46
N ILE A 50 -5.89 -1.12 1.01
CA ILE A 50 -6.28 -0.35 -0.18
C ILE A 50 -5.98 1.14 0.03
N PHE A 51 -6.36 1.68 1.20
CA PHE A 51 -6.06 3.09 1.51
C PHE A 51 -4.56 3.36 1.61
N HIS A 52 -3.76 2.42 2.12
CA HIS A 52 -2.31 2.57 2.19
C HIS A 52 -1.68 2.59 0.78
N TYR A 53 -2.14 1.73 -0.12
CA TYR A 53 -1.67 1.68 -1.50
C TYR A 53 -2.06 2.93 -2.31
N ILE A 54 -3.33 3.36 -2.22
CA ILE A 54 -3.81 4.58 -2.86
C ILE A 54 -3.07 5.80 -2.30
N GLY A 55 -2.90 5.87 -0.99
CA GLY A 55 -2.10 6.91 -0.34
C GLY A 55 -0.68 6.93 -0.90
N ALA A 56 0.04 5.81 -0.84
CA ALA A 56 1.43 5.74 -1.30
C ALA A 56 1.60 6.18 -2.77
N THR A 57 0.71 5.74 -3.65
CA THR A 57 0.74 6.13 -5.08
C THR A 57 0.40 7.60 -5.30
N TYR A 58 -0.58 8.15 -4.57
CA TYR A 58 -0.96 9.54 -4.68
C TYR A 58 0.12 10.48 -4.14
N TRP A 59 0.71 10.13 -2.99
CA TRP A 59 1.82 10.84 -2.37
C TRP A 59 3.06 10.85 -3.29
N LEU A 60 3.42 9.69 -3.85
CA LEU A 60 4.54 9.59 -4.78
C LEU A 60 4.32 10.46 -6.03
N ARG A 61 3.10 10.49 -6.58
CA ARG A 61 2.77 11.33 -7.74
C ARG A 61 2.90 12.83 -7.43
N ARG A 62 2.46 13.28 -6.26
CA ARG A 62 2.60 14.69 -5.87
C ARG A 62 4.07 15.10 -5.70
N GLU A 63 4.88 14.26 -5.08
CA GLU A 63 6.32 14.50 -4.88
C GLU A 63 7.06 14.68 -6.22
N LEU A 64 6.73 13.85 -7.22
CA LEU A 64 7.33 13.93 -8.56
C LEU A 64 6.94 15.22 -9.28
N LEU A 65 5.66 15.59 -9.25
CA LEU A 65 5.17 16.84 -9.85
C LEU A 65 5.81 18.08 -9.20
N ASP A 66 5.98 18.09 -7.89
CA ASP A 66 6.64 19.18 -7.17
C ASP A 66 8.14 19.28 -7.53
N LYS A 67 8.80 18.14 -7.76
CA LYS A 67 10.21 18.10 -8.21
C LYS A 67 10.36 18.63 -9.63
N GLU A 68 9.47 18.25 -10.55
CA GLU A 68 9.44 18.76 -11.93
C GLU A 68 9.18 20.27 -11.94
N ALA A 69 8.17 20.76 -11.21
CA ALA A 69 7.86 22.18 -11.12
C ALA A 69 9.04 23.01 -10.58
N LYS A 70 9.75 22.52 -9.55
CA LYS A 70 10.97 23.16 -9.04
C LYS A 70 12.15 23.08 -10.00
N ALA A 71 12.26 22.03 -10.81
CA ALA A 71 13.30 21.91 -11.83
C ALA A 71 13.06 22.90 -12.99
N GLU A 72 11.82 22.99 -13.47
CA GLU A 72 11.43 23.97 -14.49
C GLU A 72 11.63 25.41 -14.02
N TYR A 73 11.22 25.73 -12.79
CA TYR A 73 11.43 27.05 -12.21
C TYR A 73 12.93 27.41 -12.19
N ARG A 74 13.80 26.48 -11.74
CA ARG A 74 15.26 26.68 -11.75
C ARG A 74 15.82 26.85 -13.16
N ALA A 75 15.36 26.08 -14.13
CA ALA A 75 15.79 26.19 -15.53
C ALA A 75 15.39 27.53 -16.17
N ARG A 76 14.18 28.02 -15.88
CA ARG A 76 13.72 29.36 -16.32
C ARG A 76 14.54 30.47 -15.68
N MET A 77 14.84 30.38 -14.39
CA MET A 77 15.66 31.38 -13.69
C MET A 77 17.11 31.39 -14.21
N ALA A 78 17.68 30.23 -14.54
CA ALA A 78 19.01 30.13 -15.13
C ALA A 78 19.05 30.79 -16.53
N LYS A 79 18.06 30.50 -17.40
CA LYS A 79 17.93 31.13 -18.72
C LYS A 79 17.69 32.64 -18.70
N ARG A 80 17.11 33.17 -17.61
CA ARG A 80 16.80 34.60 -17.46
C ARG A 80 17.99 35.41 -16.94
N LYS A 81 19.02 34.74 -16.42
CA LYS A 81 20.23 35.35 -15.84
C LYS A 81 21.43 35.38 -16.81
N THR A 82 21.37 34.58 -17.87
CA THR A 82 22.25 34.62 -19.05
C THR A 82 21.66 35.49 -20.14
#